data_AF-A0A074JBX4-F1
#
_entry.id   AF-A0A074JBX4-F1
#
_cell.length_a   1.000
_cell.length_b   1.000
_cell.length_c   1.000
_cell.angle_alpha   90.00
_cell.angle_beta   90.00
_cell.angle_gamma   90.00
#
_symmetry.space_group_name_H-M   'P 1'
#
loop_
_entity.id
_entity.type
_entity.pdbx_description
1 polymer ?
#
loop_
_entity_poly.entity_id
_entity_poly.type
_entity_poly.pdbx_seq_one_letter_code
_entity_poly.pdbx_strand_id
1 'polypeptide(L)'
;MTYSKEIKKLYSQLLGKSLKTKMNELGIYNNQIASDNSEDDFDFISESAIGEILKGRRNLTKKSFEAFQSTLNYKTPREVFFPSSEFELQLIETIISTILTTSCFKQTLLREAICKKLDENLEQQNISDFVNAHQKILLNSLAQFFPASPKEKTSFQIAERLTEWLTELVCIVTQ
;
A
#
# COMPACT_ATOMS: atom_id res chain seq x y z
N MET A 1 -5.96 16.66 0.74
CA MET A 1 -7.00 16.26 -0.23
C MET A 1 -8.12 15.51 0.46
N THR A 2 -9.36 15.65 -0.03
CA THR A 2 -10.61 15.13 0.57
C THR A 2 -10.64 13.62 0.79
N TYR A 3 -9.88 12.85 0.00
CA TYR A 3 -9.85 11.38 0.04
C TYR A 3 -8.54 10.78 0.59
N SER A 4 -7.60 11.61 1.07
CA SER A 4 -6.32 11.13 1.60
C SER A 4 -6.49 10.21 2.82
N LYS A 5 -7.53 10.46 3.63
CA LYS A 5 -7.84 9.65 4.80
C LYS A 5 -8.24 8.22 4.42
N GLU A 6 -9.06 8.08 3.39
CA GLU A 6 -9.54 6.80 2.86
C GLU A 6 -8.38 5.99 2.27
N ILE A 7 -7.52 6.62 1.47
CA ILE A 7 -6.32 5.97 0.92
C ILE A 7 -5.35 5.56 2.03
N LYS A 8 -5.11 6.42 3.03
CA LYS A 8 -4.27 6.09 4.20
C LYS A 8 -4.79 4.88 4.96
N LYS A 9 -6.08 4.83 5.22
CA LYS A 9 -6.72 3.70 5.91
C LYS A 9 -6.58 2.40 5.12
N LEU A 10 -6.99 2.43 3.85
CA LEU A 10 -6.95 1.27 2.95
C LEU A 10 -5.54 0.72 2.82
N TYR A 11 -4.58 1.57 2.49
CA TYR A 11 -3.19 1.17 2.29
C TYR A 11 -2.60 0.58 3.58
N SER A 12 -2.83 1.22 4.73
CA SER A 12 -2.30 0.73 6.01
C SER A 12 -2.88 -0.63 6.39
N GLN A 13 -4.17 -0.87 6.14
CA GLN A 13 -4.81 -2.16 6.40
C GLN A 13 -4.28 -3.26 5.48
N LEU A 14 -4.14 -2.98 4.19
CA LEU A 14 -3.62 -3.94 3.23
C LEU A 14 -2.16 -4.27 3.52
N LEU A 15 -1.33 -3.25 3.78
CA LEU A 15 0.07 -3.41 4.11
C LEU A 15 0.24 -4.22 5.41
N GLY A 16 -0.50 -3.88 6.46
CA GLY A 16 -0.46 -4.60 7.72
C GLY A 16 -0.80 -6.09 7.57
N LYS A 17 -1.82 -6.42 6.75
CA LYS A 17 -2.17 -7.79 6.41
C LYS A 17 -1.02 -8.51 5.68
N SER A 18 -0.43 -7.86 4.67
CA SER A 18 0.68 -8.43 3.90
C SER A 18 1.91 -8.72 4.77
N LEU A 19 2.28 -7.78 5.65
CA LEU A 19 3.37 -7.97 6.60
C LEU A 19 3.07 -9.13 7.57
N LYS A 20 1.83 -9.22 8.08
CA LYS A 20 1.43 -10.32 8.97
C LYS A 20 1.49 -11.67 8.28
N THR A 21 1.06 -11.76 7.02
CA THR A 21 1.18 -12.97 6.21
C THR A 21 2.64 -13.38 6.09
N LYS A 22 3.54 -12.46 5.72
CA LYS A 22 4.96 -12.74 5.61
C LYS A 22 5.59 -13.20 6.93
N MET A 23 5.24 -12.55 8.04
CA MET A 23 5.68 -12.97 9.37
C MET A 23 5.25 -14.40 9.68
N ASN A 24 4.00 -14.74 9.40
CA ASN A 24 3.48 -16.09 9.66
C ASN A 24 4.19 -17.14 8.80
N GLU A 25 4.47 -16.85 7.52
CA GLU A 25 5.25 -17.73 6.63
C GLU A 25 6.65 -18.03 7.17
N LEU A 26 7.26 -17.05 7.84
CA LEU A 26 8.60 -17.15 8.42
C LEU A 26 8.59 -17.63 9.88
N GLY A 27 7.42 -17.87 10.48
CA GLY A 27 7.31 -18.24 11.90
C GLY A 27 7.71 -17.12 12.87
N ILE A 28 7.58 -15.85 12.47
CA ILE A 28 7.99 -14.68 13.25
C ILE A 28 6.81 -14.11 14.04
N TYR A 29 7.01 -13.92 15.33
CA TYR A 29 6.06 -13.31 16.26
C TYR A 29 6.28 -11.80 16.39
N ASN A 30 5.26 -11.09 16.89
CA ASN A 30 5.27 -9.62 16.96
C ASN A 30 6.41 -9.07 17.82
N ASN A 31 6.76 -9.76 18.91
CA ASN A 31 7.87 -9.41 19.81
C ASN A 31 9.27 -9.65 19.22
N GLN A 32 9.36 -10.27 18.04
CA GLN A 32 10.62 -10.52 17.34
C GLN A 32 10.94 -9.45 16.29
N ILE A 33 10.05 -8.48 16.06
CA ILE A 33 10.34 -7.33 15.21
C ILE A 33 11.22 -6.35 16.01
N ALA A 34 12.53 -6.38 15.77
CA ALA A 34 13.50 -5.53 16.45
C ALA A 34 14.20 -4.57 15.48
N SER A 35 14.47 -3.35 15.92
CA SER A 35 15.37 -2.44 15.20
C SER A 35 16.80 -2.68 15.67
N ASP A 36 17.69 -3.01 14.74
CA ASP A 36 19.12 -3.15 15.00
C ASP A 36 19.73 -1.74 15.04
N ASN A 37 19.72 -1.11 16.22
CA ASN A 37 20.44 0.14 16.43
C ASN A 37 21.83 -0.23 16.91
N SER A 38 22.84 0.06 16.09
CA SER A 38 24.24 -0.07 16.43
C SER A 38 24.59 0.88 17.58
N GLU A 39 24.44 0.41 18.83
CA GLU A 39 25.06 0.85 20.09
C GLU A 39 24.19 0.33 21.25
N ASP A 40 24.50 -0.88 21.75
CA ASP A 40 24.13 -1.48 23.05
C ASP A 40 22.71 -1.33 23.65
N ASP A 41 21.74 -0.77 22.93
CA ASP A 41 20.35 -0.62 23.35
C ASP A 41 19.44 -1.13 22.22
N PHE A 42 18.97 -2.37 22.37
CA PHE A 42 17.87 -2.88 21.56
C PHE A 42 16.64 -2.05 21.86
N ASP A 43 16.41 -1.04 21.02
CA ASP A 43 15.35 -0.09 21.20
C ASP A 43 14.04 -0.72 20.69
N PHE A 44 13.51 -1.70 21.44
CA PHE A 44 12.41 -2.56 21.03
C PHE A 44 11.15 -1.76 20.71
N ILE A 45 10.53 -2.09 19.57
CA ILE A 45 9.19 -1.62 19.26
C ILE A 45 8.23 -2.50 20.04
N SER A 46 7.38 -1.90 20.87
CA SER A 46 6.48 -2.69 21.71
C SER A 46 5.61 -3.62 20.85
N GLU A 47 5.40 -4.84 21.34
CA GLU A 47 4.54 -5.83 20.68
C GLU A 47 3.15 -5.26 20.35
N SER A 48 2.61 -4.42 21.24
CA SER A 48 1.36 -3.70 21.04
C SER A 48 1.42 -2.73 19.85
N ALA A 49 2.52 -1.99 19.68
CA ALA A 49 2.69 -1.09 18.55
C ALA A 49 2.80 -1.86 17.23
N ILE A 50 3.53 -2.97 17.22
CA ILE A 50 3.58 -3.90 16.07
C ILE A 50 2.17 -4.41 15.75
N GLY A 51 1.43 -4.88 16.75
CA GLY A 51 0.05 -5.34 16.57
C GLY A 51 -0.87 -4.30 15.96
N GLU A 52 -0.76 -3.03 16.37
CA GLU A 52 -1.58 -1.95 15.79
C GLU A 52 -1.14 -1.55 14.38
N ILE A 53 0.15 -1.66 14.05
CA ILE A 53 0.64 -1.50 12.66
C ILE A 53 0.08 -2.62 11.77
N LEU A 54 0.14 -3.87 12.20
CA LEU A 54 -0.34 -5.03 11.44
C LEU A 54 -1.87 -5.00 11.24
N LYS A 55 -2.62 -4.37 12.15
CA LYS A 55 -4.06 -4.11 11.98
C LYS A 55 -4.36 -2.90 11.08
N GLY A 56 -3.34 -2.18 10.60
CA GLY A 56 -3.47 -0.95 9.83
C GLY A 56 -4.03 0.24 10.61
N ARG A 57 -3.96 0.20 11.95
CA ARG A 57 -4.48 1.24 12.85
C ARG A 57 -3.42 2.27 13.24
N ARG A 58 -2.15 1.96 12.99
CA ARG A 58 -0.99 2.81 13.32
C ARG A 58 -0.10 2.99 12.11
N ASN A 59 0.54 4.16 12.03
CA ASN A 59 1.57 4.45 11.04
C ASN A 59 2.76 3.49 11.19
N LEU A 60 3.25 2.97 10.07
CA LEU A 60 4.57 2.35 10.00
C LEU A 60 5.60 3.50 9.94
N THR A 61 6.22 3.82 11.06
CA THR A 61 7.27 4.85 11.15
C THR A 61 8.59 4.35 10.58
N LYS A 62 9.57 5.24 10.37
CA LYS A 62 10.91 4.90 9.89
C LYS A 62 11.55 3.77 10.71
N LYS A 63 11.57 3.91 12.04
CA LYS A 63 12.09 2.90 12.97
C LYS A 63 11.41 1.53 12.79
N SER A 64 10.08 1.51 12.71
CA SER A 64 9.35 0.25 12.47
C SER A 64 9.58 -0.33 11.08
N PHE A 65 9.63 0.52 10.07
CA PHE A 65 9.92 0.11 8.70
C PHE A 65 11.30 -0.56 8.61
N GLU A 66 12.34 0.03 9.22
CA GLU A 66 13.70 -0.53 9.26
C GLU A 66 13.73 -1.87 10.02
N ALA A 67 13.01 -1.96 11.14
CA ALA A 67 12.87 -3.21 11.90
C ALA A 67 12.20 -4.32 11.07
N PHE A 68 11.10 -4.01 10.38
CA PHE A 68 10.44 -4.95 9.48
C PHE A 68 11.33 -5.33 8.29
N GLN A 69 12.07 -4.38 7.72
CA GLN A 69 12.96 -4.64 6.60
C GLN A 69 14.02 -5.67 6.98
N SER A 70 14.72 -5.45 8.10
CA SER A 70 15.76 -6.34 8.61
C SER A 70 15.18 -7.70 8.98
N THR A 71 14.15 -7.72 9.83
CA THR A 71 13.58 -8.96 10.38
C THR A 71 12.97 -9.87 9.30
N LEU A 72 12.33 -9.29 8.27
CA LEU A 72 11.72 -10.04 7.17
C LEU A 72 12.67 -10.24 5.98
N ASN A 73 13.94 -9.82 6.12
CA ASN A 73 15.00 -9.94 5.12
C ASN A 73 14.62 -9.34 3.76
N TYR A 74 13.98 -8.17 3.78
CA TYR A 74 13.68 -7.40 2.57
C TYR A 74 14.94 -6.66 2.10
N LYS A 75 15.25 -6.79 0.82
CA LYS A 75 16.49 -6.24 0.22
C LYS A 75 16.43 -4.74 0.06
N THR A 76 15.24 -4.21 -0.16
CA THR A 76 15.05 -2.78 -0.41
C THR A 76 13.93 -2.21 0.45
N PRO A 77 13.98 -0.90 0.77
CA PRO A 77 12.88 -0.24 1.46
C PRO A 77 11.52 -0.42 0.78
N ARG A 78 11.51 -0.41 -0.56
CA ARG A 78 10.30 -0.61 -1.35
C ARG A 78 9.63 -1.95 -1.06
N GLU A 79 10.39 -3.01 -0.85
CA GLU A 79 9.83 -4.34 -0.53
C GLU A 79 9.13 -4.39 0.83
N VAL A 80 9.33 -3.42 1.71
CA VAL A 80 8.48 -3.31 2.90
C VAL A 80 7.15 -2.64 2.58
N PHE A 81 7.17 -1.56 1.80
CA PHE A 81 5.96 -0.78 1.47
C PHE A 81 5.10 -1.41 0.37
N PHE A 82 5.73 -2.15 -0.55
CA PHE A 82 5.13 -2.87 -1.66
C PHE A 82 5.74 -4.28 -1.73
N PRO A 83 5.29 -5.22 -0.86
CA PRO A 83 5.98 -6.49 -0.64
C PRO A 83 6.02 -7.47 -1.81
N SER A 84 5.06 -7.36 -2.74
CA SER A 84 4.99 -8.22 -3.92
C SER A 84 4.15 -7.56 -5.01
N SER A 85 4.27 -8.04 -6.24
CA SER A 85 3.38 -7.62 -7.32
C SER A 85 1.93 -8.03 -7.07
N GLU A 86 1.69 -9.16 -6.40
CA GLU A 86 0.34 -9.54 -5.97
C GLU A 86 -0.28 -8.50 -5.03
N PHE A 87 0.50 -8.01 -4.05
CA PHE A 87 0.08 -6.92 -3.19
C PHE A 87 -0.21 -5.64 -3.97
N GLU A 88 0.66 -5.28 -4.92
CA GLU A 88 0.49 -4.08 -5.75
C GLU A 88 -0.78 -4.13 -6.60
N LEU A 89 -1.06 -5.27 -7.24
CA LEU A 89 -2.29 -5.48 -8.00
C LEU A 89 -3.52 -5.39 -7.09
N GLN A 90 -3.50 -6.07 -5.94
CA GLN A 90 -4.59 -5.99 -4.96
C GLN A 90 -4.80 -4.56 -4.45
N LEU A 91 -3.72 -3.81 -4.23
CA LEU A 91 -3.78 -2.39 -3.85
C LEU A 91 -4.50 -1.57 -4.92
N ILE A 92 -4.15 -1.75 -6.19
CA ILE A 92 -4.78 -1.04 -7.31
C ILE A 92 -6.27 -1.39 -7.41
N GLU A 93 -6.63 -2.68 -7.37
CA GLU A 93 -8.03 -3.11 -7.39
C GLU A 93 -8.83 -2.50 -6.24
N THR A 94 -8.26 -2.50 -5.04
CA THR A 94 -8.92 -1.95 -3.84
C THR A 94 -9.07 -0.43 -3.95
N ILE A 95 -8.08 0.27 -4.51
CA ILE A 95 -8.14 1.71 -4.79
C ILE A 95 -9.25 2.02 -5.79
N ILE A 96 -9.29 1.33 -6.94
CA ILE A 96 -10.34 1.52 -7.96
C ILE A 96 -11.72 1.26 -7.34
N SER A 97 -11.89 0.15 -6.64
CA SER A 97 -13.14 -0.19 -5.95
C SER A 97 -13.56 0.90 -4.96
N THR A 98 -12.60 1.45 -4.22
CA THR A 98 -12.85 2.52 -3.23
C THR A 98 -13.28 3.82 -3.90
N ILE A 99 -12.63 4.21 -5.00
CA ILE A 99 -12.99 5.38 -5.79
C ILE A 99 -14.43 5.26 -6.31
N LEU A 100 -14.83 4.08 -6.76
CA LEU A 100 -16.14 3.86 -7.35
C LEU A 100 -17.27 3.85 -6.31
N THR A 101 -17.00 3.32 -5.12
CA THR A 101 -18.03 3.03 -4.10
C THR A 101 -18.11 4.07 -2.97
N THR A 102 -17.02 4.77 -2.65
CA THR A 102 -16.97 5.64 -1.47
C THR A 102 -17.52 7.03 -1.77
N SER A 103 -18.31 7.58 -0.84
CA SER A 103 -19.04 8.84 -1.02
C SER A 103 -18.15 10.05 -1.30
N CYS A 104 -16.94 10.10 -0.73
CA CYS A 104 -16.00 11.21 -0.94
C CYS A 104 -15.48 11.34 -2.38
N PHE A 105 -15.66 10.31 -3.22
CA PHE A 105 -15.29 10.30 -4.63
C PHE A 105 -16.46 10.59 -5.58
N LYS A 106 -17.71 10.64 -5.10
CA LYS A 106 -18.92 10.68 -5.95
C LYS A 106 -18.90 11.76 -7.02
N GLN A 107 -18.38 12.94 -6.70
CA GLN A 107 -18.35 14.14 -7.58
C GLN A 107 -16.92 14.47 -8.04
N THR A 108 -16.02 13.47 -8.08
CA THR A 108 -14.65 13.68 -8.52
C THR A 108 -14.48 13.29 -9.99
N LEU A 109 -13.69 14.09 -10.73
CA LEU A 109 -13.30 13.77 -12.10
C LEU A 109 -12.59 12.41 -12.20
N LEU A 110 -11.84 12.04 -11.16
CA LEU A 110 -11.20 10.74 -10.99
C LEU A 110 -12.22 9.59 -11.13
N ARG A 111 -13.33 9.66 -10.38
CA ARG A 111 -14.38 8.64 -10.43
C ARG A 111 -15.08 8.64 -11.79
N GLU A 112 -15.42 9.81 -12.32
CA GLU A 112 -16.10 9.92 -13.62
C GLU A 112 -15.27 9.30 -14.75
N ALA A 113 -13.96 9.56 -14.78
CA ALA A 113 -13.04 9.01 -15.78
C ALA A 113 -12.98 7.48 -15.71
N ILE A 114 -12.87 6.91 -14.50
CA ILE A 114 -12.83 5.47 -14.31
C ILE A 114 -14.17 4.82 -14.67
N CYS A 115 -15.30 5.39 -14.24
CA CYS A 115 -16.65 4.91 -14.59
C CYS A 115 -16.87 4.86 -16.11
N LYS A 116 -16.44 5.89 -16.84
CA LYS A 116 -16.57 5.93 -18.31
C LYS A 116 -15.81 4.80 -19.00
N LYS A 117 -14.69 4.33 -18.44
CA LYS A 117 -13.88 3.27 -19.05
C LYS A 117 -14.38 1.88 -18.70
N LEU A 118 -14.75 1.64 -17.44
CA LEU A 118 -15.10 0.31 -16.93
C LEU A 118 -16.53 -0.13 -17.26
N ASP A 119 -17.26 0.68 -18.03
CA ASP A 119 -18.70 0.55 -18.29
C ASP A 119 -19.54 0.69 -17.00
N GLU A 120 -20.74 1.26 -17.07
CA GLU A 120 -21.52 1.61 -15.87
C GLU A 120 -21.92 0.38 -15.01
N ASN A 121 -21.89 -0.81 -15.60
CA ASN A 121 -22.14 -2.09 -14.93
C ASN A 121 -20.87 -2.57 -14.19
N LEU A 122 -20.63 -1.98 -13.02
CA LEU A 122 -19.45 -2.22 -12.20
C LEU A 122 -19.59 -3.49 -11.34
N GLU A 123 -19.30 -4.66 -11.91
CA GLU A 123 -19.05 -5.88 -11.14
C GLU A 123 -17.58 -5.95 -10.68
N GLN A 124 -17.31 -6.55 -9.51
CA GLN A 124 -15.92 -6.73 -9.02
C GLN A 124 -15.05 -7.47 -10.04
N GLN A 125 -15.64 -8.42 -10.78
CA GLN A 125 -14.98 -9.15 -11.85
C GLN A 125 -14.41 -8.22 -12.92
N ASN A 126 -15.13 -7.15 -13.29
CA ASN A 126 -14.70 -6.18 -14.30
C ASN A 126 -13.46 -5.39 -13.85
N ILE A 127 -13.32 -5.11 -12.54
CA ILE A 127 -12.15 -4.41 -11.99
C ILE A 127 -10.92 -5.31 -12.06
N SER A 128 -11.04 -6.57 -11.61
CA SER A 128 -9.93 -7.52 -11.66
C SER A 128 -9.51 -7.84 -13.09
N ASP A 129 -10.46 -8.03 -14.01
CA ASP A 129 -10.16 -8.27 -15.42
C ASP A 129 -9.42 -7.07 -16.04
N PHE A 130 -9.86 -5.84 -15.75
CA PHE A 130 -9.17 -4.63 -16.19
C PHE A 130 -7.75 -4.54 -15.64
N VAL A 131 -7.57 -4.72 -14.33
CA VAL A 131 -6.24 -4.63 -13.68
C VAL A 131 -5.31 -5.70 -14.24
N ASN A 132 -5.80 -6.92 -14.44
CA ASN A 132 -5.02 -8.01 -15.03
C ASN A 132 -4.63 -7.73 -16.49
N ALA A 133 -5.54 -7.17 -17.29
CA ALA A 133 -5.26 -6.78 -18.67
C ALA A 133 -4.19 -5.67 -18.78
N HIS A 134 -4.14 -4.76 -17.79
CA HIS A 134 -3.21 -3.62 -17.77
C HIS A 134 -2.08 -3.76 -16.74
N GLN A 135 -1.88 -4.96 -16.17
CA GLN A 135 -0.97 -5.17 -15.04
C GLN A 135 0.43 -4.63 -15.29
N LYS A 136 0.97 -4.85 -16.50
CA LYS A 136 2.34 -4.45 -16.84
C LYS A 136 2.53 -2.93 -16.77
N ILE A 137 1.59 -2.16 -17.32
CA ILE A 137 1.70 -0.70 -17.32
C ILE A 137 1.43 -0.12 -15.93
N LEU A 138 0.47 -0.70 -15.19
CA LEU A 138 0.14 -0.29 -13.82
C LEU A 138 1.30 -0.52 -12.85
N LEU A 139 1.88 -1.72 -12.86
CA LEU A 139 3.03 -2.07 -12.01
C LEU A 139 4.26 -1.23 -12.36
N ASN A 140 4.53 -1.01 -13.65
CA ASN A 140 5.62 -0.13 -14.08
C ASN A 140 5.42 1.30 -13.61
N SER A 141 4.19 1.84 -13.70
CA SER A 141 3.87 3.18 -13.22
C SER A 141 4.10 3.32 -11.71
N LEU A 142 3.63 2.34 -10.90
CA LEU A 142 3.90 2.31 -9.47
C LEU A 142 5.40 2.22 -9.15
N ALA A 143 6.16 1.38 -9.86
CA ALA A 143 7.60 1.24 -9.66
C ALA A 143 8.39 2.51 -10.02
N GLN A 144 7.95 3.26 -11.03
CA GLN A 144 8.52 4.56 -11.36
C GLN A 144 8.20 5.61 -10.30
N PHE A 145 6.98 5.60 -9.77
CA PHE A 145 6.54 6.54 -8.74
C PHE A 145 7.16 6.25 -7.37
N PHE A 146 7.35 4.97 -7.06
CA PHE A 146 7.97 4.44 -5.85
C PHE A 146 9.17 3.57 -6.23
N PRO A 147 10.37 4.16 -6.39
CA PRO A 147 11.58 3.41 -6.74
C PRO A 147 12.03 2.50 -5.59
N ALA A 148 13.04 1.66 -5.83
CA ALA A 148 13.58 0.70 -4.85
C ALA A 148 13.92 1.32 -3.49
N SER A 149 14.39 2.58 -3.49
CA SER A 149 14.57 3.38 -2.28
C SER A 149 13.69 4.64 -2.35
N PRO A 150 12.40 4.54 -1.98
CA PRO A 150 11.51 5.69 -1.97
C PRO A 150 11.98 6.74 -0.95
N LYS A 151 11.61 8.00 -1.20
CA LYS A 151 11.97 9.13 -0.33
C LYS A 151 11.16 9.09 0.97
N GLU A 152 9.95 8.55 0.88
CA GLU A 152 9.00 8.37 1.97
C GLU A 152 9.56 7.41 3.00
N LYS A 153 9.42 7.77 4.27
CA LYS A 153 9.95 7.01 5.40
C LYS A 153 8.86 6.43 6.29
N THR A 154 7.60 6.62 5.92
CA THR A 154 6.46 6.11 6.68
C THR A 154 5.32 5.65 5.78
N SER A 155 4.46 4.74 6.27
CA SER A 155 3.31 4.29 5.48
C SER A 155 2.32 5.43 5.19
N PHE A 156 2.20 6.42 6.09
CA PHE A 156 1.34 7.58 5.86
C PHE A 156 1.86 8.51 4.76
N GLN A 157 3.18 8.66 4.63
CA GLN A 157 3.80 9.39 3.53
C GLN A 157 3.64 8.64 2.20
N ILE A 158 3.80 7.31 2.20
CA ILE A 158 3.51 6.49 1.01
C ILE A 158 2.04 6.66 0.60
N ALA A 159 1.11 6.57 1.53
CA ALA A 159 -0.31 6.74 1.23
C ALA A 159 -0.67 8.14 0.73
N GLU A 160 -0.01 9.18 1.23
CA GLU A 160 -0.15 10.54 0.68
C GLU A 160 0.38 10.62 -0.74
N ARG A 161 1.55 10.05 -1.01
CA ARG A 161 2.10 9.99 -2.35
C ARG A 161 1.25 9.12 -3.29
N LEU A 162 0.60 8.06 -2.80
CA LEU A 162 -0.38 7.29 -3.57
C LEU A 162 -1.56 8.16 -4.02
N THR A 163 -1.95 9.19 -3.25
CA THR A 163 -3.01 10.12 -3.70
C THR A 163 -2.59 10.95 -4.91
N GLU A 164 -1.30 11.28 -5.02
CA GLU A 164 -0.75 11.97 -6.21
C GLU A 164 -0.66 11.01 -7.39
N TRP A 165 -0.28 9.75 -7.15
CA TRP A 165 -0.25 8.70 -8.17
C TRP A 165 -1.63 8.42 -8.79
N LEU A 166 -2.74 8.75 -8.12
CA LEU A 166 -4.09 8.58 -8.71
C LEU A 166 -4.26 9.35 -10.03
N THR A 167 -3.52 10.42 -10.26
CA THR A 167 -3.54 11.11 -11.55
C THR A 167 -2.93 10.23 -12.66
N GLU A 168 -1.83 9.54 -12.38
CA GLU A 168 -1.23 8.57 -13.32
C GLU A 168 -2.15 7.39 -13.56
N LEU A 169 -2.83 6.90 -12.50
CA LEU A 169 -3.84 5.86 -12.62
C LEU A 169 -4.95 6.26 -13.59
N VAL A 170 -5.48 7.49 -13.50
CA VAL A 170 -6.51 7.99 -14.43
C VAL A 170 -5.97 7.96 -15.85
N CYS A 171 -4.77 8.50 -16.08
CA CYS A 171 -4.17 8.51 -17.41
C CYS A 171 -4.12 7.11 -18.02
N ILE A 172 -3.68 6.11 -17.24
CA ILE A 172 -3.63 4.71 -17.68
C ILE A 172 -5.03 4.15 -17.96
N VAL A 173 -6.01 4.42 -17.09
CA VAL A 173 -7.39 3.96 -17.29
C VAL A 173 -8.02 4.59 -18.54
N THR A 174 -7.71 5.85 -18.84
CA THR A 174 -8.34 6.56 -19.97
C THR A 174 -7.68 6.33 -21.32
N GLN A 175 -6.52 5.66 -21.39
CA GLN A 175 -5.87 5.24 -22.65
C GLN A 175 -6.70 4.21 -23.40
#